data_AF-A0A642UCS6-F1
#
_entry.id   AF-A0A642UCS6-F1
#
_cell.length_a   1.000
_cell.length_b   1.000
_cell.length_c   1.000
_cell.angle_alpha   90.00
_cell.angle_beta   90.00
_cell.angle_gamma   90.00
#
_symmetry.space_group_name_H-M   'P 1'
#
loop_
_entity.id
_entity.type
_entity.pdbx_description
1 polymer ?
#
loop_
_entity_poly.entity_id
_entity_poly.type
_entity_poly.pdbx_seq_one_letter_code
_entity_poly.pdbx_strand_id
1 'polypeptide(L)'
;MSEARPKSQSPTPEPPEAKQRKPQSEEEFQKQKTQYWTDGPAVTERGWQLPPDPDTFTWDLSLKPNRNRLIQALEYTYFNRDYELCLRLVTRGQQLFAEVKDDKSTRKQRQEVDDVGAKCRSKLGIN
;
A
#
# COMPACT_ATOMS: atom_id res chain seq x y z
N MET A 1 10.19 59.37 -1.49
CA MET A 1 10.42 58.49 -2.66
C MET A 1 11.06 57.22 -2.13
N SER A 2 10.29 56.12 -2.06
CA SER A 2 10.76 54.85 -1.51
C SER A 2 11.15 53.94 -2.66
N GLU A 3 12.46 53.72 -2.84
CA GLU A 3 12.99 52.84 -3.89
C GLU A 3 12.68 51.37 -3.57
N ALA A 4 12.04 50.70 -4.52
CA ALA A 4 11.76 49.27 -4.46
C ALA A 4 13.03 48.47 -4.80
N ARG A 5 13.42 47.55 -3.92
CA ARG A 5 14.48 46.55 -4.21
C ARG A 5 14.01 45.56 -5.30
N PRO A 6 14.83 45.23 -6.30
CA PRO A 6 14.52 44.17 -7.26
C PRO A 6 14.66 42.80 -6.60
N LYS A 7 13.65 41.94 -6.79
CA LYS A 7 13.68 40.53 -6.36
C LYS A 7 14.62 39.75 -7.27
N SER A 8 15.72 39.27 -6.68
CA SER A 8 16.57 38.23 -7.25
C SER A 8 15.72 36.96 -7.48
N GLN A 9 15.53 36.59 -8.74
CA GLN A 9 14.96 35.30 -9.12
C GLN A 9 16.08 34.27 -9.03
N SER A 10 16.01 33.39 -8.04
CA SER A 10 16.83 32.19 -7.98
C SER A 10 16.50 31.27 -9.16
N PRO A 11 17.49 30.64 -9.81
CA PRO A 11 17.24 29.72 -10.92
C PRO A 11 16.43 28.50 -10.45
N THR A 12 15.35 28.22 -11.16
CA THR A 12 14.52 27.03 -10.97
C THR A 12 15.36 25.78 -11.30
N PRO A 13 15.44 24.77 -10.43
CA PRO A 13 16.16 23.55 -10.73
C PRO A 13 15.51 22.81 -11.90
N GLU A 14 16.32 22.37 -12.86
CA GLU A 14 15.83 21.64 -14.03
C GLU A 14 15.14 20.33 -13.63
N PRO A 15 14.07 19.93 -14.35
CA PRO A 15 13.37 18.68 -14.07
C PRO A 15 14.33 17.49 -14.24
N PRO A 16 14.30 16.51 -13.34
CA PRO A 16 15.19 15.36 -13.42
C PRO A 16 14.96 14.59 -14.73
N GLU A 17 16.05 14.25 -15.42
CA GLU A 17 16.00 13.41 -16.62
C GLU A 17 15.15 12.16 -16.37
N ALA A 18 14.24 11.89 -17.30
CA ALA A 18 13.35 10.75 -17.24
C ALA A 18 14.20 9.47 -17.15
N LYS A 19 14.13 8.77 -16.02
CA LYS A 19 14.84 7.49 -15.81
C LYS A 19 14.39 6.50 -16.88
N GLN A 20 15.20 6.37 -17.93
CA GLN A 20 15.00 5.36 -18.96
C GLN A 20 15.21 3.99 -18.33
N ARG A 21 14.21 3.11 -18.44
CA ARG A 21 14.32 1.75 -17.92
C ARG A 21 15.39 1.01 -18.74
N LYS A 22 16.32 0.34 -18.05
CA LYS A 22 17.30 -0.51 -18.73
C LYS A 22 16.55 -1.63 -19.47
N PRO A 23 16.90 -1.92 -20.74
CA PRO A 23 16.37 -3.09 -21.41
C PRO A 23 16.85 -4.35 -20.66
N GLN A 24 16.00 -5.38 -20.65
CA GLN A 24 16.40 -6.70 -20.17
C GLN A 24 17.52 -7.25 -21.05
N SER A 25 18.55 -7.81 -20.44
CA SER A 25 19.62 -8.47 -21.19
C SER A 25 19.17 -9.81 -21.75
N GLU A 26 19.78 -10.26 -22.86
CA GLU A 26 19.50 -11.57 -23.45
C GLU A 26 19.78 -12.70 -22.45
N GLU A 27 20.81 -12.55 -21.61
CA GLU A 27 21.15 -13.52 -20.57
C GLU A 27 20.04 -13.66 -19.51
N GLU A 28 19.49 -12.53 -19.03
CA GLU A 28 18.36 -12.53 -18.09
C GLU A 28 17.11 -13.16 -18.71
N PHE A 29 16.85 -12.91 -19.99
CA PHE A 29 15.73 -13.51 -20.71
C PHE A 29 15.89 -15.03 -20.81
N GLN A 30 17.06 -15.52 -21.24
CA GLN A 30 17.32 -16.96 -21.33
C GLN A 30 17.27 -17.64 -19.96
N LYS A 31 17.73 -16.96 -18.90
CA LYS A 31 17.62 -17.47 -17.52
C LYS A 31 16.17 -17.61 -17.08
N GLN A 32 15.33 -16.59 -17.30
CA GLN A 32 13.90 -16.65 -16.97
C GLN A 32 13.16 -17.70 -17.80
N LYS A 33 13.50 -17.82 -19.08
CA LYS A 33 12.94 -18.85 -19.97
C LYS A 33 13.29 -20.25 -19.46
N THR A 34 14.55 -20.47 -19.09
CA THR A 34 15.00 -21.75 -18.52
C THR A 34 14.27 -22.04 -17.22
N GLN A 35 14.20 -21.07 -16.30
CA GLN A 35 13.47 -21.21 -15.04
C GLN A 35 12.00 -21.59 -15.27
N TYR A 36 11.33 -20.96 -16.23
CA TYR A 36 9.94 -21.26 -16.56
C TYR A 36 9.75 -22.71 -17.04
N TRP A 37 10.66 -23.23 -17.86
CA TRP A 37 10.57 -24.62 -18.34
C TRP A 37 10.97 -25.64 -17.30
N THR A 38 11.90 -25.31 -16.39
CA THR A 38 12.39 -26.23 -15.36
C THR A 38 11.48 -26.26 -14.14
N ASP A 39 11.17 -25.09 -13.57
CA ASP A 39 10.47 -24.95 -12.29
C ASP A 39 8.99 -24.58 -12.48
N GLY A 40 8.60 -24.20 -13.71
CA GLY A 40 7.27 -23.74 -14.02
C GLY A 40 7.05 -22.24 -13.75
N PRO A 41 5.80 -21.77 -13.85
CA PRO A 41 5.45 -20.41 -13.48
C PRO A 41 5.68 -20.19 -11.98
N ALA A 42 6.17 -19.00 -11.61
CA ALA A 42 6.27 -18.61 -10.21
C ALA A 42 4.86 -18.55 -9.58
N VAL A 43 4.61 -19.42 -8.60
CA VAL A 43 3.34 -19.47 -7.88
C VAL A 43 3.43 -18.56 -6.66
N THR A 44 2.45 -17.69 -6.46
CA THR A 44 2.34 -16.91 -5.23
C THR A 44 2.04 -17.84 -4.06
N GLU A 45 2.86 -17.76 -3.01
CA GLU A 45 2.70 -18.58 -1.82
C GLU A 45 1.35 -18.36 -1.14
N ARG A 46 0.76 -19.44 -0.63
CA ARG A 46 -0.51 -19.39 0.11
C ARG A 46 -0.29 -18.56 1.38
N GLY A 47 -1.12 -17.54 1.60
CA GLY A 47 -0.98 -16.61 2.73
C GLY A 47 -0.10 -15.40 2.45
N TRP A 48 0.38 -15.18 1.22
CA TRP A 48 1.12 -13.95 0.88
C TRP A 48 0.31 -12.66 1.17
N GLN A 49 -1.00 -12.71 0.97
CA GLN A 49 -1.91 -11.55 1.11
C GLN A 49 -2.26 -11.21 2.56
N LEU A 50 -2.19 -12.18 3.47
CA LEU A 50 -2.55 -12.03 4.88
C LEU A 50 -1.41 -12.57 5.74
N PRO A 51 -0.75 -11.75 6.58
CA PRO A 51 0.30 -12.27 7.46
C PRO A 51 -0.21 -13.47 8.28
N PRO A 52 0.66 -14.45 8.61
CA PRO A 52 0.26 -15.69 9.29
C PRO A 52 -0.51 -15.47 10.58
N ASP A 53 -0.15 -14.39 11.29
CA ASP A 53 -0.89 -13.88 12.43
C ASP A 53 -1.12 -12.37 12.24
N PRO A 54 -2.33 -11.95 11.85
CA PRO A 54 -2.66 -10.55 11.60
C PRO A 54 -2.66 -9.68 12.86
N ASP A 55 -2.86 -10.29 14.03
CA ASP A 55 -2.94 -9.59 15.31
C ASP A 55 -1.55 -9.26 15.86
N THR A 56 -0.57 -10.13 15.63
CA THR A 56 0.84 -9.92 16.06
C THR A 56 1.72 -9.30 14.98
N PHE A 57 1.25 -9.22 13.73
CA PHE A 57 1.99 -8.55 12.67
C PHE A 57 2.22 -7.07 13.00
N THR A 58 3.49 -6.65 12.95
CA THR A 58 3.87 -5.26 13.23
C THR A 58 3.62 -4.37 12.02
N TRP A 59 2.50 -3.66 12.05
CA TRP A 59 2.11 -2.72 11.01
C TRP A 59 2.74 -1.33 11.23
N ASP A 60 3.85 -1.02 10.56
CA ASP A 60 4.36 0.36 10.51
C ASP A 60 3.66 1.14 9.39
N LEU A 61 2.58 1.84 9.73
CA LEU A 61 1.78 2.61 8.76
C LEU A 61 2.42 3.94 8.35
N SER A 62 3.61 4.30 8.85
CA SER A 62 4.37 5.41 8.27
C SER A 62 4.82 5.09 6.83
N LEU A 63 4.98 3.80 6.52
CA LEU A 63 5.38 3.28 5.22
C LEU A 63 4.15 3.01 4.34
N LYS A 64 4.12 3.60 3.14
CA LYS A 64 3.06 3.37 2.14
C LYS A 64 2.85 1.88 1.83
N PRO A 65 3.89 1.04 1.65
CA PRO A 65 3.70 -0.38 1.40
C PRO A 65 2.89 -1.09 2.49
N ASN A 66 3.11 -0.74 3.76
CA ASN A 66 2.40 -1.35 4.88
C ASN A 66 0.94 -0.91 4.94
N ARG A 67 0.65 0.37 4.64
CA ARG A 67 -0.74 0.85 4.47
C ARG A 67 -1.48 0.08 3.38
N ASN A 68 -0.83 -0.12 2.23
CA ASN A 68 -1.41 -0.91 1.13
C ASN A 68 -1.62 -2.37 1.54
N ARG A 69 -0.65 -2.98 2.23
CA ARG A 69 -0.74 -4.36 2.70
C ARG A 69 -1.90 -4.55 3.68
N LEU A 70 -2.14 -3.58 4.57
CA LEU A 70 -3.27 -3.60 5.49
C LEU A 70 -4.60 -3.56 4.72
N ILE A 71 -4.74 -2.66 3.75
CA ILE A 71 -5.95 -2.56 2.92
C ILE A 71 -6.19 -3.86 2.15
N GLN A 72 -5.14 -4.45 1.57
CA GLN A 72 -5.24 -5.75 0.90
C GLN A 72 -5.65 -6.88 1.84
N ALA A 73 -5.16 -6.88 3.08
CA ALA A 73 -5.58 -7.84 4.11
C ALA A 73 -7.07 -7.67 4.47
N LEU A 74 -7.56 -6.43 4.56
CA LEU A 74 -8.98 -6.13 4.78
C LEU A 74 -9.86 -6.60 3.61
N GLU A 75 -9.45 -6.32 2.38
CA GLU A 75 -10.16 -6.79 1.19
C GLU A 75 -10.18 -8.31 1.12
N TYR A 76 -9.04 -8.96 1.36
CA TYR A 76 -8.91 -10.41 1.38
C TYR A 76 -9.86 -11.06 2.39
N THR A 77 -9.88 -10.56 3.63
CA THR A 77 -10.74 -11.11 4.69
C THR A 77 -12.22 -10.89 4.37
N TYR A 78 -12.59 -9.71 3.85
CA TYR A 78 -13.94 -9.44 3.38
C TYR A 78 -14.39 -10.40 2.25
N PHE A 79 -13.55 -10.61 1.23
CA PHE A 79 -13.89 -11.48 0.10
C PHE A 79 -13.98 -12.95 0.51
N ASN A 80 -13.16 -13.39 1.47
CA ASN A 80 -13.27 -14.72 2.08
C ASN A 80 -14.42 -14.84 3.10
N ARG A 81 -15.21 -13.78 3.30
CA ARG A 81 -16.35 -13.72 4.21
C ARG A 81 -15.98 -13.88 5.69
N ASP A 82 -14.70 -13.69 6.03
CA ASP A 82 -14.24 -13.59 7.41
C ASP A 82 -14.45 -12.17 7.92
N TYR A 83 -15.73 -11.82 8.14
CA TYR A 83 -16.13 -10.47 8.51
C TYR A 83 -15.71 -10.11 9.95
N GLU A 84 -15.54 -11.11 10.82
CA GLU A 84 -15.05 -10.90 12.18
C GLU A 84 -13.58 -10.48 12.16
N LEU A 85 -12.71 -11.22 11.45
CA LEU A 85 -11.32 -10.82 11.27
C LEU A 85 -11.19 -9.48 10.53
N CYS A 86 -12.01 -9.26 9.49
CA CYS A 86 -12.07 -7.97 8.81
C CYS A 86 -12.29 -6.82 9.80
N LEU A 87 -13.28 -6.91 10.69
CA LEU A 87 -13.55 -5.86 11.67
C LEU A 87 -12.45 -5.68 12.69
N ARG A 88 -11.85 -6.78 13.17
CA ARG A 88 -10.69 -6.69 14.07
C ARG A 88 -9.54 -5.92 13.42
N LEU A 89 -9.25 -6.22 12.15
CA LEU A 89 -8.24 -5.50 11.38
C LEU A 89 -8.62 -4.06 11.08
N VAL A 90 -9.89 -3.74 10.84
CA VAL A 90 -10.38 -2.36 10.69
C VAL A 90 -10.10 -1.58 11.96
N THR A 91 -10.51 -2.10 13.12
CA THR A 91 -10.27 -1.45 14.41
C THR A 91 -8.78 -1.23 14.65
N ARG A 92 -7.95 -2.24 14.38
CA ARG A 92 -6.50 -2.11 14.49
C ARG A 92 -5.94 -1.06 13.54
N GLY A 93 -6.41 -1.05 12.29
CA GLY A 93 -6.04 -0.06 11.28
C GLY A 93 -6.36 1.36 11.71
N GLN A 94 -7.58 1.60 12.22
CA GLN A 94 -8.02 2.91 12.70
C GLN A 94 -7.12 3.44 13.83
N GLN A 95 -6.74 2.58 14.78
CA GLN A 95 -5.79 2.92 15.85
C GLN A 95 -4.42 3.31 15.28
N LEU A 96 -3.86 2.48 14.40
CA LEU A 96 -2.54 2.73 13.81
C LEU A 96 -2.52 4.00 12.96
N PHE A 97 -3.57 4.26 12.19
CA PHE A 97 -3.68 5.48 11.40
C PHE A 97 -3.74 6.73 12.28
N ALA A 98 -4.23 6.65 13.52
CA ALA A 98 -4.23 7.81 14.44
C ALA A 98 -2.81 8.31 14.77
N GLU A 99 -1.79 7.46 14.63
CA GLU A 99 -0.39 7.80 14.90
C GLU A 99 0.37 8.30 13.65
N VAL A 100 -0.24 8.21 12.46
CA VAL A 100 0.38 8.60 11.19
C VAL A 100 0.03 10.05 10.84
N LYS A 101 0.98 10.75 10.22
CA LYS A 101 0.79 12.11 9.71
C LYS A 101 -0.46 12.22 8.83
N ASP A 102 -1.30 13.21 9.14
CA ASP A 102 -2.53 13.47 8.40
C ASP A 102 -2.29 14.25 7.10
N ASP A 103 -1.82 13.54 6.08
CA ASP A 103 -1.71 14.05 4.71
C ASP A 103 -2.82 13.52 3.80
N LYS A 104 -2.94 14.10 2.60
CA LYS A 104 -3.97 13.74 1.62
C LYS A 104 -3.96 12.25 1.25
N SER A 105 -2.78 11.64 1.14
CA SER A 105 -2.66 10.22 0.80
C SER A 105 -3.14 9.35 1.97
N THR A 106 -2.68 9.66 3.17
CA THR A 106 -3.05 8.94 4.39
C THR A 106 -4.55 9.04 4.67
N ARG A 107 -5.17 10.21 4.47
CA ARG A 107 -6.63 10.39 4.58
C ARG A 107 -7.41 9.50 3.64
N LYS A 108 -6.98 9.41 2.38
CA LYS A 108 -7.62 8.53 1.39
C LYS A 108 -7.57 7.07 1.84
N GLN A 109 -6.40 6.62 2.29
CA GLN A 109 -6.22 5.25 2.76
C GLN A 109 -6.99 4.96 4.05
N ARG A 110 -7.11 5.94 4.97
CA ARG A 110 -7.98 5.82 6.14
C ARG A 110 -9.45 5.66 5.74
N GLN A 111 -9.93 6.47 4.79
CA GLN A 111 -11.29 6.34 4.27
C GLN A 111 -11.55 4.96 3.66
N GLU A 112 -10.58 4.40 2.92
CA GLU A 112 -10.69 3.04 2.37
C GLU A 112 -10.85 1.98 3.48
N VAL A 113 -10.13 2.12 4.60
CA VAL A 113 -10.31 1.26 5.79
C VAL A 113 -11.72 1.39 6.36
N ASP A 114 -12.23 2.61 6.51
CA ASP A 114 -13.56 2.88 7.06
C ASP A 114 -14.68 2.32 6.16
N ASP A 115 -14.53 2.45 4.85
CA ASP A 115 -15.46 1.95 3.84
C ASP A 115 -15.56 0.43 3.88
N VAL A 116 -14.43 -0.27 3.99
CA VAL A 116 -14.42 -1.74 4.16
C VAL A 116 -15.04 -2.12 5.51
N GLY A 117 -14.74 -1.37 6.57
CA GLY A 117 -15.34 -1.58 7.88
C GLY A 117 -16.86 -1.47 7.88
N ALA A 118 -17.41 -0.48 7.18
CA ALA A 118 -18.86 -0.31 7.03
C ALA A 118 -19.50 -1.50 6.30
N LYS A 119 -18.85 -2.01 5.25
CA LYS A 119 -19.30 -3.22 4.55
C LYS A 119 -19.26 -4.45 5.46
N CYS A 120 -18.19 -4.64 6.22
CA CYS A 120 -18.06 -5.77 7.16
C CYS A 120 -19.13 -5.71 8.28
N ARG A 121 -19.38 -4.53 8.87
CA ARG A 121 -20.45 -4.32 9.86
C ARG A 121 -21.83 -4.67 9.29
N SER A 122 -22.13 -4.17 8.09
CA SER A 122 -23.39 -4.49 7.40
C SER A 122 -23.57 -5.99 7.18
N LYS A 123 -22.51 -6.73 6.85
CA LYS A 123 -22.57 -8.19 6.67
C LYS A 123 -22.80 -8.97 7.96
N LEU A 124 -22.37 -8.43 9.10
CA LEU A 124 -22.62 -9.02 10.42
C LEU A 124 -23.92 -8.55 11.08
N GLY A 125 -24.67 -7.64 10.45
CA GLY A 125 -25.89 -7.07 11.04
C GLY A 125 -25.62 -6.13 12.22
N ILE A 126 -24.41 -5.58 12.31
CA ILE A 126 -24.02 -4.59 13.32
C ILE A 126 -24.31 -3.21 12.71
N ASN A 127 -25.26 -2.48 13.30
CA ASN A 127 -25.59 -1.10 12.93
C ASN A 127 -24.78 -0.10 13.77
#